data_AF-A0AA36HWT1-F1
#
_entry.id   AF-A0AA36HWT1-F1
#
_cell.length_a   1.000
_cell.length_b   1.000
_cell.length_c   1.000
_cell.angle_alpha   90.00
_cell.angle_beta   90.00
_cell.angle_gamma   90.00
#
_symmetry.space_group_name_H-M   'P 1'
#
loop_
_entity.id
_entity.type
_entity.pdbx_description
1 polymer ?
#
loop_
_entity_poly.entity_id
_entity_poly.type
_entity_poly.pdbx_seq_one_letter_code
_entity_poly.pdbx_strand_id
1 'polypeptide(L)'
;MGMTAMFSYLNRRGLEPEEMWGVVSKLGHFSVGHTAHLSFVLAGHSCAVENEINSQRDVVHLGRLTVARTRSQKDPPLVVQRPELLPVFKQVREQVQAAILSQVAERPDAVSVQDWQEALYIGWPAAKAHVAVLTGSLRSLQKLCASIDDDGKETEYRALLWQIATACHLLLPDMFPDPAKTYKWRPPSHLLP
;
A
#
# COMPACT_ATOMS: atom_id res chain seq x y z
N MET A 1 23.90 -4.85 8.74
CA MET A 1 25.08 -4.64 7.88
C MET A 1 24.59 -4.21 6.50
N GLY A 2 24.49 -2.90 6.27
CA GLY A 2 24.03 -2.28 5.02
C GLY A 2 25.16 -2.18 3.98
N MET A 3 25.15 -1.15 3.12
CA MET A 3 26.15 -0.89 2.04
C MET A 3 27.62 -1.07 2.47
N THR A 4 27.95 -0.91 3.75
CA THR A 4 29.27 -1.21 4.32
C THR A 4 29.74 -2.65 4.10
N ALA A 5 28.82 -3.60 3.91
CA ALA A 5 29.17 -4.98 3.54
C ALA A 5 29.77 -5.08 2.12
N MET A 6 29.36 -4.21 1.18
CA MET A 6 29.93 -4.14 -0.17
C MET A 6 31.38 -3.65 -0.14
N PHE A 7 31.73 -2.78 0.81
CA PHE A 7 33.11 -2.31 1.02
C PHE A 7 33.96 -3.28 1.86
N SER A 8 33.46 -4.47 2.19
CA SER A 8 34.15 -5.44 3.04
C SER A 8 34.18 -6.85 2.43
N TYR A 9 33.81 -7.88 3.20
CA TYR A 9 34.03 -9.30 2.88
C TYR A 9 33.31 -9.80 1.62
N LEU A 10 32.33 -9.05 1.11
CA LEU A 10 31.63 -9.37 -0.14
C LEU A 10 32.45 -8.99 -1.38
N ASN A 11 33.27 -7.94 -1.31
CA ASN A 11 34.09 -7.49 -2.45
C ASN A 11 35.55 -7.94 -2.32
N ARG A 12 35.78 -9.26 -2.35
CA ARG A 12 37.14 -9.83 -2.19
C ARG A 12 38.09 -9.56 -3.36
N ARG A 13 37.57 -9.07 -4.49
CA ARG A 13 38.32 -8.93 -5.75
C ARG A 13 38.41 -7.50 -6.27
N GLY A 14 37.93 -6.51 -5.52
CA GLY A 14 37.87 -5.12 -5.98
C GLY A 14 36.96 -4.94 -7.20
N LEU A 15 35.88 -5.71 -7.27
CA LEU A 15 34.83 -5.60 -8.27
C LEU A 15 34.17 -4.22 -8.20
N GLU A 16 33.72 -3.74 -9.36
CA GLU A 16 32.98 -2.48 -9.44
C GLU A 16 31.57 -2.63 -8.83
N PRO A 17 30.94 -1.53 -8.35
CA PRO A 17 29.63 -1.58 -7.70
C PRO A 17 28.52 -2.28 -8.51
N GLU A 18 28.59 -2.21 -9.84
CA GLU A 18 27.63 -2.82 -10.76
C GLU A 18 27.74 -4.35 -10.77
N GLU A 19 28.96 -4.88 -10.71
CA GLU A 19 29.25 -6.32 -10.69
C GLU A 19 28.88 -6.95 -9.33
N MET A 20 28.91 -6.14 -8.28
CA MET A 20 28.63 -6.57 -6.91
C MET A 20 27.17 -6.99 -6.69
N TRP A 21 26.22 -6.48 -7.50
CA TRP A 21 24.81 -6.84 -7.38
C TRP A 21 24.54 -8.32 -7.70
N GLY A 22 25.20 -8.86 -8.73
CA GLY A 22 25.09 -10.28 -9.08
C GLY A 22 25.61 -11.19 -7.97
N VAL A 23 26.71 -10.80 -7.31
CA VAL A 23 27.28 -11.52 -6.16
C VAL A 23 26.35 -11.47 -4.95
N VAL A 24 25.79 -10.31 -4.64
CA VAL A 24 24.84 -10.12 -3.54
C VAL A 24 23.59 -10.98 -3.74
N SER A 25 23.02 -10.96 -4.95
CA SER A 25 21.84 -11.78 -5.29
C SER A 25 22.15 -13.27 -5.18
N LYS A 26 23.26 -13.73 -5.79
CA LYS A 26 23.68 -15.15 -5.77
C LYS A 26 23.96 -15.69 -4.37
N LEU A 27 24.54 -14.87 -3.49
CA LEU A 27 24.86 -15.26 -2.11
C LEU A 27 23.72 -15.00 -1.12
N GLY A 28 22.61 -14.40 -1.56
CA GLY A 28 21.45 -14.12 -0.70
C GLY A 28 21.70 -13.03 0.35
N HIS A 29 22.68 -12.14 0.15
CA HIS A 29 23.02 -11.06 1.08
C HIS A 29 22.09 -9.84 0.93
N PHE A 30 20.78 -10.07 1.05
CA PHE A 30 19.74 -9.06 0.83
C PHE A 30 19.71 -7.92 1.85
N SER A 31 20.58 -7.93 2.88
CA SER A 31 20.73 -6.81 3.81
C SER A 31 21.25 -5.53 3.15
N VAL A 32 21.90 -5.65 1.98
CA VAL A 32 22.23 -4.49 1.12
C VAL A 32 20.96 -3.83 0.59
N GLY A 33 19.87 -4.57 0.37
CA GLY A 33 18.59 -4.02 -0.07
C GLY A 33 17.95 -3.02 0.90
N HIS A 34 18.52 -2.82 2.09
CA HIS A 34 18.12 -1.73 2.99
C HIS A 34 18.64 -0.35 2.57
N THR A 35 19.57 -0.25 1.60
CA THR A 35 20.20 1.03 1.23
C THR A 35 19.49 1.74 0.10
N ALA A 36 18.83 1.00 -0.78
CA ALA A 36 17.98 1.55 -1.83
C ALA A 36 16.52 1.55 -1.37
N HIS A 37 15.82 2.62 -1.71
CA HIS A 37 14.43 2.84 -1.35
C HIS A 37 13.60 3.12 -2.60
N LEU A 38 12.35 2.64 -2.59
CA LEU A 38 11.34 3.00 -3.59
C LEU A 38 10.15 3.63 -2.88
N SER A 39 9.50 4.55 -3.58
CA SER A 39 8.28 5.22 -3.15
C SER A 39 7.18 4.97 -4.16
N PHE A 40 6.01 4.56 -3.67
CA PHE A 40 4.83 4.30 -4.47
C PHE A 40 3.72 5.25 -4.06
N VAL A 41 3.03 5.82 -5.04
CA VAL A 41 1.72 6.43 -4.81
C VAL A 41 0.68 5.33 -4.99
N LEU A 42 0.02 5.00 -3.89
CA LEU A 42 -1.07 4.03 -3.85
C LEU A 42 -2.37 4.82 -3.95
N ALA A 43 -3.17 4.60 -4.99
CA ALA A 43 -4.41 5.34 -5.22
C ALA A 43 -5.57 4.39 -5.46
N GLY A 44 -6.76 4.73 -4.94
CA GLY A 44 -7.98 3.98 -5.20
C GLY A 44 -8.11 2.68 -4.39
N HIS A 45 -7.35 2.53 -3.31
CA HIS A 45 -7.48 1.42 -2.36
C HIS A 45 -8.34 1.84 -1.17
N SER A 46 -8.97 0.88 -0.51
CA SER A 46 -9.83 1.13 0.65
C SER A 46 -9.01 1.47 1.90
N CYS A 47 -9.64 2.16 2.85
CA CYS A 47 -9.06 2.40 4.17
C CYS A 47 -8.67 1.09 4.88
N ALA A 48 -9.34 -0.02 4.57
CA ALA A 48 -9.03 -1.34 5.15
C ALA A 48 -7.62 -1.81 4.75
N VAL A 49 -7.27 -1.70 3.46
CA VAL A 49 -5.92 -2.02 2.94
C VAL A 49 -4.85 -1.19 3.63
N GLU A 50 -5.14 0.09 3.83
CA GLU A 50 -4.20 1.02 4.44
C GLU A 50 -3.91 0.67 5.91
N ASN A 51 -4.94 0.27 6.66
CA ASN A 51 -4.78 -0.25 8.03
C ASN A 51 -3.95 -1.55 8.04
N GLU A 52 -4.11 -2.39 7.02
CA GLU A 52 -3.32 -3.61 6.90
C GLU A 52 -1.85 -3.33 6.57
N ILE A 53 -1.56 -2.36 5.71
CA ILE A 53 -0.18 -1.87 5.47
C ILE A 53 0.43 -1.31 6.75
N ASN A 54 -0.32 -0.51 7.50
CA ASN A 54 0.14 0.08 8.78
C ASN A 54 0.52 -0.98 9.83
N SER A 55 -0.07 -2.18 9.77
CA SER A 55 0.29 -3.29 10.66
C SER A 55 1.69 -3.86 10.38
N GLN A 56 2.28 -3.55 9.22
CA GLN A 56 3.57 -4.08 8.78
C GLN A 56 4.73 -3.24 9.34
N ARG A 57 5.44 -3.80 10.32
CA ARG A 57 6.54 -3.11 11.04
C ARG A 57 7.74 -2.74 10.17
N ASP A 58 7.92 -3.39 9.03
CA ASP A 58 9.09 -3.22 8.17
C ASP A 58 8.92 -2.11 7.11
N VAL A 59 7.72 -1.52 6.99
CA VAL A 59 7.48 -0.36 6.12
C VAL A 59 8.11 0.89 6.75
N VAL A 60 8.94 1.59 5.99
CA VAL A 60 9.72 2.74 6.51
C VAL A 60 8.81 3.96 6.69
N HIS A 61 7.90 4.19 5.75
CA HIS A 61 6.95 5.30 5.84
C HIS A 61 5.66 4.99 5.06
N LEU A 62 4.52 5.22 5.69
CA LEU A 62 3.21 5.31 5.04
C LEU A 62 2.64 6.71 5.30
N GLY A 63 2.65 7.56 4.28
CA GLY A 63 2.11 8.91 4.33
C GLY A 63 0.71 8.95 3.73
N ARG A 64 -0.33 9.13 4.56
CA ARG A 64 -1.70 9.34 4.07
C ARG A 64 -1.80 10.69 3.38
N LEU A 65 -2.19 10.71 2.11
CA LEU A 65 -2.51 11.93 1.38
C LEU A 65 -3.99 12.29 1.52
N THR A 66 -4.84 11.29 1.74
CA THR A 66 -6.25 11.46 2.09
C THR A 66 -6.39 11.87 3.55
N VAL A 67 -6.53 13.18 3.81
CA VAL A 67 -6.62 13.72 5.17
C VAL A 67 -8.09 13.85 5.60
N ALA A 68 -8.49 13.04 6.60
CA ALA A 68 -9.85 13.03 7.16
C ALA A 68 -10.35 14.40 7.66
N ARG A 69 -9.42 15.26 8.09
CA ARG A 69 -9.68 16.62 8.62
C ARG A 69 -9.84 17.69 7.54
N THR A 70 -10.12 17.29 6.30
CA THR A 70 -10.22 18.22 5.17
C THR A 70 -11.58 18.14 4.49
N ARG A 71 -12.06 19.29 3.98
CA ARG A 71 -13.33 19.38 3.25
C ARG A 71 -13.37 18.53 1.98
N SER A 72 -12.21 18.23 1.38
CA SER A 72 -12.13 17.39 0.18
C SER A 72 -12.55 15.95 0.44
N GLN A 73 -12.60 15.52 1.71
CA GLN A 73 -13.04 14.19 2.13
C GLN A 73 -14.48 14.14 2.65
N LYS A 74 -15.30 15.18 2.39
CA LYS A 74 -16.70 15.21 2.80
C LYS A 74 -17.55 14.10 2.16
N ASP A 75 -17.18 13.68 0.95
CA ASP A 75 -17.93 12.70 0.15
C ASP A 75 -16.96 11.79 -0.61
N PRO A 76 -16.25 10.89 0.10
CA PRO A 76 -15.27 10.00 -0.52
C PRO A 76 -15.95 8.94 -1.39
N PRO A 77 -15.34 8.57 -2.53
CA PRO A 77 -15.80 7.43 -3.30
C PRO A 77 -15.58 6.12 -2.51
N LEU A 78 -16.40 5.11 -2.78
CA LEU A 78 -16.23 3.78 -2.21
C LEU A 78 -15.54 2.86 -3.22
N VAL A 79 -14.55 2.11 -2.76
CA VAL A 79 -13.91 1.04 -3.53
C VAL A 79 -14.87 -0.13 -3.66
N VAL A 80 -15.07 -0.57 -4.89
CA VAL A 80 -15.92 -1.72 -5.23
C VAL A 80 -15.04 -2.74 -5.94
N GLN A 81 -14.73 -3.83 -5.24
CA GLN A 81 -13.88 -4.89 -5.80
C GLN A 81 -14.62 -5.68 -6.90
N ARG A 82 -15.93 -5.87 -6.76
CA ARG A 82 -16.72 -6.70 -7.67
C ARG A 82 -17.74 -5.86 -8.45
N PRO A 83 -17.66 -5.79 -9.79
CA PRO A 83 -18.53 -4.93 -10.59
C PRO A 83 -20.03 -5.15 -10.35
N GLU A 84 -20.44 -6.39 -10.08
CA GLU A 84 -21.83 -6.77 -9.79
C GLU A 84 -22.38 -6.14 -8.50
N LEU A 85 -21.51 -5.73 -7.57
CA LEU A 85 -21.89 -5.08 -6.31
C LEU A 85 -22.05 -3.55 -6.45
N LEU A 86 -21.70 -2.98 -7.62
CA LEU A 86 -21.76 -1.53 -7.83
C LEU A 86 -23.14 -0.92 -7.52
N PRO A 87 -24.29 -1.51 -7.92
CA PRO A 87 -25.60 -0.95 -7.58
C PRO A 87 -25.85 -0.91 -6.07
N VAL A 88 -25.42 -1.94 -5.34
CA VAL A 88 -25.55 -2.02 -3.87
C VAL A 88 -24.68 -0.96 -3.21
N PHE A 89 -23.43 -0.82 -3.63
CA PHE A 89 -22.52 0.18 -3.06
C PHE A 89 -22.96 1.62 -3.34
N LYS A 90 -23.62 1.88 -4.47
CA LYS A 90 -24.27 3.17 -4.73
C LYS A 90 -25.36 3.47 -3.71
N GLN A 91 -26.25 2.51 -3.45
CA GLN A 91 -27.30 2.66 -2.43
C GLN A 91 -26.73 2.86 -1.02
N VAL A 92 -25.71 2.08 -0.64
CA VAL A 92 -25.02 2.24 0.65
C VAL A 92 -24.43 3.64 0.77
N ARG A 93 -23.75 4.12 -0.27
CA ARG A 93 -23.16 5.46 -0.30
C ARG A 93 -24.23 6.54 -0.11
N GLU A 94 -25.34 6.46 -0.84
CA GLU A 94 -26.46 7.41 -0.74
C GLU A 94 -27.10 7.41 0.66
N GLN A 95 -27.31 6.24 1.25
CA GLN A 95 -27.86 6.11 2.60
C GLN A 95 -26.93 6.66 3.67
N VAL A 96 -25.63 6.34 3.59
CA VAL A 96 -24.61 6.88 4.50
C VAL A 96 -24.52 8.40 4.36
N GLN A 97 -24.51 8.91 3.13
CA GLN A 97 -24.50 10.35 2.87
C GLN A 97 -25.73 11.03 3.48
N ALA A 98 -26.93 10.48 3.28
CA ALA A 98 -28.15 11.00 3.86
C ALA A 98 -28.11 10.98 5.40
N ALA A 99 -27.63 9.89 5.99
CA ALA A 99 -27.47 9.76 7.44
C ALA A 99 -26.48 10.79 8.01
N ILE A 100 -25.31 10.95 7.39
CA ILE A 100 -24.32 11.96 7.79
C ILE A 100 -24.93 13.36 7.66
N LEU A 101 -25.53 13.70 6.51
CA LEU A 101 -26.17 15.01 6.29
C LEU A 101 -27.29 15.32 7.28
N SER A 102 -28.09 14.31 7.68
CA SER A 102 -29.14 14.48 8.68
C SER A 102 -28.60 14.85 10.08
N GLN A 103 -27.34 14.51 10.35
CA GLN A 103 -26.63 14.84 11.60
C GLN A 103 -25.83 16.15 11.50
N VAL A 104 -25.71 16.77 10.32
CA VAL A 104 -24.96 18.02 10.11
C VAL A 104 -25.84 19.26 10.35
N ALA A 105 -26.77 19.20 11.32
CA ALA A 105 -27.66 20.33 11.60
C ALA A 105 -26.86 21.60 11.95
N GLU A 106 -25.81 21.47 12.76
CA GLU A 106 -24.80 22.51 13.01
C GLU A 106 -23.57 21.90 13.72
N ARG A 107 -22.38 22.44 13.45
CA ARG A 107 -21.17 22.07 14.21
C ARG A 107 -21.31 22.62 15.64
N PRO A 108 -21.11 21.83 16.70
CA PRO A 108 -21.09 22.36 18.06
C PRO A 108 -20.00 23.42 18.26
N ASP A 109 -20.30 24.52 18.94
CA ASP A 109 -19.38 25.66 19.10
C ASP A 109 -18.05 25.28 19.75
N ALA A 110 -18.07 24.30 20.66
CA ALA A 110 -16.88 23.80 21.36
C ALA A 110 -15.96 22.91 20.50
N VAL A 111 -16.39 22.52 19.30
CA VAL A 111 -15.67 21.57 18.44
C VAL A 111 -14.92 22.31 17.32
N SER A 112 -13.64 22.01 17.16
CA SER A 112 -12.85 22.60 16.08
C SER A 112 -13.40 22.17 14.71
N VAL A 113 -13.17 22.99 13.68
CA VAL A 113 -13.60 22.64 12.31
C VAL A 113 -12.95 21.34 11.84
N GLN A 114 -11.72 21.06 12.29
CA GLN A 114 -10.95 19.87 11.91
C GLN A 114 -11.51 18.61 12.56
N ASP A 115 -11.77 18.64 13.86
CA ASP A 115 -12.33 17.49 14.59
C ASP A 115 -13.76 17.20 14.14
N TRP A 116 -14.53 18.25 13.80
CA TRP A 116 -15.85 18.08 13.20
C TRP A 116 -15.77 17.37 11.84
N GLN A 117 -14.83 17.77 10.97
CA GLN A 117 -14.63 17.10 9.68
C GLN A 117 -14.18 15.64 9.85
N GLU A 118 -13.29 15.38 10.81
CA GLU A 118 -12.86 14.02 11.15
C GLU A 118 -14.02 13.16 11.65
N ALA A 119 -14.89 13.70 12.52
CA ALA A 119 -16.07 13.00 13.02
C ALA A 119 -17.03 12.60 11.89
N LEU A 120 -17.30 13.53 10.96
CA LEU A 120 -18.12 13.23 9.76
C LEU A 120 -17.43 12.19 8.88
N TYR A 121 -16.11 12.24 8.76
CA TYR A 121 -15.32 11.29 7.96
C TYR A 121 -15.35 9.86 8.53
N ILE A 122 -15.41 9.72 9.86
CA ILE A 122 -15.51 8.42 10.55
C ILE A 122 -16.83 7.72 10.19
N GLY A 123 -17.90 8.46 9.93
CA GLY A 123 -19.20 7.89 9.53
C GLY A 123 -19.18 7.14 8.19
N TRP A 124 -18.18 7.37 7.34
CA TRP A 124 -18.02 6.64 6.09
C TRP A 124 -17.44 5.23 6.29
N PRO A 125 -17.94 4.21 5.57
CA PRO A 125 -17.49 2.83 5.71
C PRO A 125 -16.02 2.65 5.36
N ALA A 126 -15.41 1.57 5.84
CA ALA A 126 -13.99 1.23 5.59
C ALA A 126 -13.65 1.09 4.09
N ALA A 127 -14.66 0.88 3.24
CA ALA A 127 -14.52 0.83 1.79
C ALA A 127 -14.20 2.20 1.14
N LYS A 128 -14.21 3.32 1.88
CA LYS A 128 -13.84 4.63 1.33
C LYS A 128 -12.43 4.62 0.74
N ALA A 129 -12.29 5.17 -0.47
CA ALA A 129 -11.05 5.13 -1.23
C ALA A 129 -10.05 6.18 -0.72
N HIS A 130 -8.81 5.75 -0.58
CA HIS A 130 -7.70 6.53 -0.07
C HIS A 130 -6.58 6.65 -1.12
N VAL A 131 -5.72 7.63 -0.87
CA VAL A 131 -4.44 7.84 -1.52
C VAL A 131 -3.38 7.92 -0.43
N ALA A 132 -2.31 7.16 -0.60
CA ALA A 132 -1.19 7.12 0.31
C ALA A 132 0.14 7.03 -0.45
N VAL A 133 1.20 7.50 0.17
CA VAL A 133 2.58 7.28 -0.27
C VAL A 133 3.19 6.21 0.60
N LEU A 134 3.60 5.11 -0.02
CA LEU A 134 4.34 4.03 0.62
C LEU A 134 5.81 4.14 0.25
N THR A 135 6.69 4.32 1.24
CA THR A 135 8.14 4.28 1.04
C THR A 135 8.73 3.13 1.84
N GLY A 136 9.58 2.35 1.20
CA GLY A 136 10.26 1.22 1.82
C GLY A 136 11.60 0.94 1.17
N SER A 137 12.51 0.35 1.95
CA SER A 137 13.71 -0.23 1.38
C SER A 137 13.37 -1.42 0.48
N LEU A 138 14.22 -1.77 -0.48
CA LEU A 138 13.98 -2.94 -1.35
C LEU A 138 13.75 -4.21 -0.52
N ARG A 139 14.51 -4.39 0.57
CA ARG A 139 14.33 -5.54 1.47
C ARG A 139 12.99 -5.50 2.19
N SER A 140 12.56 -4.33 2.66
CA SER A 140 11.23 -4.16 3.27
C SER A 140 10.11 -4.50 2.29
N LEU A 141 10.24 -4.06 1.04
CA LEU A 141 9.26 -4.31 -0.01
C LEU A 141 9.19 -5.79 -0.39
N GLN A 142 10.33 -6.49 -0.45
CA GLN A 142 10.35 -7.95 -0.64
C GLN A 142 9.58 -8.68 0.47
N LYS A 143 9.80 -8.30 1.74
CA LYS A 143 9.07 -8.88 2.87
C LYS A 143 7.58 -8.57 2.80
N LEU A 144 7.23 -7.34 2.44
CA LEU A 144 5.84 -6.92 2.27
C LEU A 144 5.15 -7.79 1.21
N CYS A 145 5.76 -7.94 0.03
CA CYS A 145 5.24 -8.75 -1.07
C CYS A 145 5.20 -10.25 -0.76
N ALA A 146 5.97 -10.76 0.21
CA ALA A 146 5.87 -12.15 0.64
C ALA A 146 4.48 -12.51 1.19
N SER A 147 3.69 -11.52 1.62
CA SER A 147 2.32 -11.71 2.12
C SER A 147 1.27 -11.92 1.01
N ILE A 148 1.66 -11.92 -0.27
CA ILE A 148 0.74 -12.16 -1.40
C ILE A 148 0.07 -13.55 -1.31
N ASP A 149 0.81 -14.56 -0.85
CA ASP A 149 0.32 -15.95 -0.77
C ASP A 149 -0.36 -16.28 0.57
N ASP A 150 -0.42 -15.32 1.49
CA ASP A 150 -1.13 -15.49 2.76
C ASP A 150 -2.64 -15.44 2.50
N ASP A 151 -3.33 -16.55 2.80
CA ASP A 151 -4.76 -16.73 2.60
C ASP A 151 -5.61 -16.06 3.68
N GLY A 152 -5.01 -15.69 4.81
CA GLY A 152 -5.62 -14.87 5.83
C GLY A 152 -5.70 -13.38 5.46
N LYS A 153 -5.12 -12.98 4.33
CA LYS A 153 -5.06 -11.59 3.87
C LYS A 153 -6.22 -11.22 2.94
N GLU A 154 -6.67 -9.98 3.07
CA GLU A 154 -7.75 -9.44 2.25
C GLU A 154 -7.37 -9.46 0.76
N THR A 155 -8.35 -9.75 -0.09
CA THR A 155 -8.13 -9.89 -1.55
C THR A 155 -7.59 -8.60 -2.17
N GLU A 156 -8.13 -7.46 -1.74
CA GLU A 156 -7.70 -6.14 -2.21
C GLU A 156 -6.24 -5.84 -1.81
N TYR A 157 -5.86 -6.17 -0.57
CA TYR A 157 -4.49 -5.99 -0.10
C TYR A 157 -3.51 -6.83 -0.91
N ARG A 158 -3.84 -8.10 -1.14
CA ARG A 158 -3.01 -9.01 -1.96
C ARG A 158 -2.89 -8.53 -3.40
N ALA A 159 -3.97 -7.98 -3.98
CA ALA A 159 -3.93 -7.38 -5.31
C ALA A 159 -3.00 -6.16 -5.36
N LEU A 160 -3.04 -5.30 -4.35
CA LEU A 160 -2.13 -4.17 -4.23
C LEU A 160 -0.67 -4.63 -4.11
N LEU A 161 -0.39 -5.63 -3.27
CA LEU A 161 0.95 -6.19 -3.15
C LEU A 161 1.45 -6.79 -4.45
N TRP A 162 0.57 -7.47 -5.21
CA TRP A 162 0.89 -7.98 -6.53
C TRP A 162 1.29 -6.86 -7.49
N GLN A 163 0.58 -5.73 -7.50
CA GLN A 163 0.91 -4.57 -8.32
C GLN A 163 2.26 -3.96 -7.91
N ILE A 164 2.53 -3.84 -6.60
CA ILE A 164 3.84 -3.39 -6.10
C ILE A 164 4.95 -4.34 -6.54
N ALA A 165 4.77 -5.65 -6.37
CA ALA A 165 5.75 -6.66 -6.78
C ALA A 165 6.01 -6.62 -8.29
N THR A 166 4.95 -6.42 -9.09
CA THR A 166 5.05 -6.28 -10.55
C THR A 166 5.85 -5.04 -10.93
N ALA A 167 5.54 -3.88 -10.32
CA ALA A 167 6.29 -2.65 -10.56
C ALA A 167 7.76 -2.78 -10.14
N CYS A 168 8.03 -3.44 -9.00
CA CYS A 168 9.40 -3.71 -8.56
C CYS A 168 10.14 -4.66 -9.53
N HIS A 169 9.48 -5.70 -10.04
CA HIS A 169 10.06 -6.62 -11.01
C HIS A 169 10.43 -5.91 -12.32
N LEU A 170 9.58 -4.99 -12.81
CA LEU A 170 9.88 -4.22 -14.01
C LEU A 170 11.11 -3.32 -13.86
N LEU A 171 11.35 -2.80 -12.65
CA LEU A 171 12.50 -1.94 -12.37
C LEU A 171 13.77 -2.74 -12.01
N LEU A 172 13.61 -3.83 -11.27
CA LEU A 172 14.70 -4.59 -10.63
C LEU A 172 14.42 -6.10 -10.69
N PRO A 173 14.41 -6.70 -11.91
CA PRO A 173 14.00 -8.09 -12.11
C PRO A 173 14.89 -9.11 -11.40
N ASP A 174 16.17 -8.79 -11.18
CA ASP A 174 17.12 -9.66 -10.47
C ASP A 174 16.88 -9.73 -8.96
N MET A 175 16.16 -8.76 -8.40
CA MET A 175 15.83 -8.68 -6.97
C MET A 175 14.37 -9.01 -6.66
N PHE A 176 13.47 -8.72 -7.60
CA PHE A 176 12.05 -9.03 -7.49
C PHE A 176 11.71 -9.98 -8.62
N PRO A 177 11.51 -11.28 -8.35
CA PRO A 177 11.19 -12.23 -9.39
C PRO A 177 9.79 -11.97 -9.94
N ASP A 178 9.54 -12.46 -11.16
CA ASP A 178 8.26 -12.33 -11.86
C ASP A 178 7.11 -12.84 -10.94
N PRO A 179 6.18 -11.96 -10.52
CA PRO A 179 5.09 -12.36 -9.63
C PRO A 179 4.24 -13.50 -10.20
N ALA A 180 4.04 -13.51 -11.52
CA ALA A 180 3.26 -14.52 -12.23
C ALA A 180 3.88 -15.92 -12.19
N LYS A 181 5.18 -16.03 -11.89
CA LYS A 181 5.89 -17.30 -11.73
C LYS A 181 6.21 -17.64 -10.28
N THR A 182 6.27 -16.63 -9.42
CA THR A 182 6.77 -16.77 -8.04
C THR A 182 5.67 -17.15 -7.07
N TYR A 183 4.57 -16.41 -7.09
CA TYR A 183 3.49 -16.57 -6.12
C TYR A 183 2.49 -17.62 -6.61
N LYS A 184 1.67 -18.18 -5.72
CA LYS A 184 0.59 -19.11 -6.06
C LYS A 184 -0.73 -18.39 -6.33
N TRP A 185 -1.03 -17.39 -5.52
CA TRP A 185 -2.25 -16.61 -5.65
C TRP A 185 -2.22 -15.75 -6.91
N ARG A 186 -3.37 -15.57 -7.55
CA ARG A 186 -3.51 -14.72 -8.74
C ARG A 186 -4.59 -13.68 -8.48
N PRO A 187 -4.33 -12.40 -8.80
CA PRO A 187 -5.37 -11.39 -8.71
C PRO A 187 -6.51 -11.73 -9.69
N PRO A 188 -7.77 -11.54 -9.27
CA PRO A 188 -8.90 -11.54 -10.19
C PRO A 188 -8.65 -10.56 -11.34
N SER A 189 -9.06 -10.93 -12.56
CA SER A 189 -8.82 -10.12 -13.76
C SER A 189 -9.39 -8.70 -13.68
N HIS A 190 -10.48 -8.52 -12.94
CA HIS A 190 -11.13 -7.23 -12.73
C HIS A 190 -10.41 -6.31 -11.72
N LEU A 191 -9.37 -6.80 -11.03
CA LEU A 191 -8.55 -6.02 -10.10
C LEU A 191 -7.18 -5.63 -10.70
N LEU A 192 -6.93 -5.99 -11.95
CA LEU A 192 -5.76 -5.55 -12.70
C LEU A 192 -6.16 -4.42 -13.66
N PRO A 193 -5.35 -3.34 -13.78
CA PRO A 193 -5.56 -2.28 -14.76
C PRO A 193 -5.36 -2.75 -16.21
#